data_AF-A0A0F8ZPU6-F1
#
_entry.id   AF-A0A0F8ZPU6-F1
#
_cell.length_a   1.000
_cell.length_b   1.000
_cell.length_c   1.000
_cell.angle_alpha   90.00
_cell.angle_beta   90.00
_cell.angle_gamma   90.00
#
_symmetry.space_group_name_H-M   'P 1'
#
loop_
_entity.id
_entity.type
_entity.pdbx_description
1 polymer ?
#
loop_
_entity_poly.entity_id
_entity_poly.type
_entity_poly.pdbx_seq_one_letter_code
_entity_poly.pdbx_strand_id
1 'polypeptide(L)'
;MNIKTTLLSSAILVALTACGGSDNDDSPTTPQSAKFSLGVSDAPVSGLREVNVVFNSITLRQAEVGQDITFATREADDESKPEMVNLLDYTGDENDLTMTSHVVYEDGSIAPLVVKRKGNDGIGEIQLDGFTLNQADNDFVLEFDLKKSLVDPQNSDEIFLKPRGVRLENLAESEDIEGTVSDALIANCETDNIALAAADGSFAHALYLYSSDVAAPLD
;
A
#
# COMPACT_ATOMS: atom_id res chain seq x y z
N MET A 1 15.35 -0.13 6.13
CA MET A 1 14.12 0.24 5.43
C MET A 1 13.99 1.76 5.53
N ASN A 2 13.93 2.49 4.42
CA ASN A 2 13.83 3.95 4.46
C ASN A 2 12.35 4.34 4.44
N ILE A 3 11.77 4.56 5.62
CA ILE A 3 10.40 5.06 5.75
C ILE A 3 10.40 6.51 5.23
N LYS A 4 9.91 6.73 4.01
CA LYS A 4 9.60 8.07 3.52
C LYS A 4 8.21 8.43 3.99
N THR A 5 8.14 9.29 5.00
CA THR A 5 6.89 9.86 5.51
C THR A 5 6.41 10.96 4.56
N THR A 6 5.60 10.59 3.57
CA THR A 6 4.78 11.58 2.86
C THR A 6 3.68 12.00 3.83
N LEU A 7 3.85 13.18 4.45
CA LEU A 7 2.88 13.75 5.38
C LEU A 7 1.61 14.16 4.60
N LEU A 8 0.66 13.24 4.43
CA LEU A 8 -0.73 13.61 4.19
C LEU A 8 -1.29 14.20 5.50
N SER A 9 -0.93 15.45 5.79
CA SER A 9 -1.38 16.16 6.97
C SER A 9 -2.83 16.63 6.77
N SER A 10 -3.79 15.72 6.91
CA SER A 10 -5.20 16.09 7.09
C SER A 10 -5.52 16.14 8.58
N ALA A 11 -5.68 17.35 9.12
CA ALA A 11 -6.10 17.54 10.50
C ALA A 11 -7.60 17.19 10.63
N ILE A 12 -7.90 15.97 11.06
CA ILE A 12 -9.28 15.53 11.29
C ILE A 12 -9.71 15.90 12.71
N LEU A 13 -10.80 16.64 12.84
CA LEU A 13 -11.54 16.76 14.09
C LEU A 13 -12.43 15.50 14.22
N VAL A 14 -11.96 14.48 14.94
CA VAL A 14 -12.83 13.35 15.33
C VAL A 14 -13.47 13.69 16.67
N ALA A 15 -14.80 13.81 16.71
CA ALA A 15 -15.52 13.81 17.98
C ALA A 15 -15.75 12.36 18.40
N LEU A 16 -14.80 11.75 19.11
CA LEU A 16 -15.05 10.49 19.80
C LEU A 16 -15.93 10.78 21.02
N THR A 17 -17.23 10.47 20.93
CA THR A 17 -18.08 10.43 22.11
C THR A 17 -17.82 9.14 22.86
N ALA A 18 -16.91 9.19 23.84
CA ALA A 18 -16.73 8.13 24.80
C ALA A 18 -18.01 7.99 25.65
N CYS A 19 -18.80 6.97 25.38
CA CYS A 19 -19.89 6.56 26.27
C CYS A 19 -19.28 5.74 27.41
N GLY A 20 -18.97 6.40 28.53
CA GLY A 20 -18.42 5.70 29.70
C GLY A 20 -18.32 6.57 30.95
N GLY A 21 -19.30 6.41 31.86
CA GLY A 21 -19.09 6.61 33.30
C GLY A 21 -19.58 7.95 33.88
N SER A 22 -20.64 7.86 34.68
CA SER A 22 -21.21 8.92 35.50
C SER A 22 -20.23 9.39 36.59
N ASP A 23 -19.81 10.66 36.54
CA ASP A 23 -19.57 11.46 37.74
C ASP A 23 -19.73 12.96 37.40
N ASN A 24 -20.38 13.67 38.31
CA ASN A 24 -20.67 15.10 38.20
C ASN A 24 -19.37 15.90 38.34
N ASP A 25 -18.80 16.36 37.23
CA ASP A 25 -17.95 17.56 37.22
C ASP A 25 -17.94 18.18 35.80
N ASP A 26 -18.38 19.43 35.73
CA ASP A 26 -18.43 20.28 34.53
C ASP A 26 -16.99 20.73 34.18
N SER A 27 -16.22 19.82 33.58
CA SER A 27 -14.96 20.14 32.92
C SER A 27 -15.15 20.01 31.41
N PRO A 28 -14.75 21.01 30.60
CA PRO A 28 -14.85 20.90 29.16
C PRO A 28 -13.95 19.75 28.71
N THR A 29 -14.54 18.64 28.26
CA THR A 29 -13.82 17.57 27.57
C THR A 29 -13.18 18.18 26.33
N THR A 30 -11.88 18.47 26.39
CA THR A 30 -11.11 18.86 25.21
C THR A 30 -11.27 17.76 24.16
N PRO A 31 -11.71 18.06 22.93
CA PRO A 31 -11.77 17.06 21.88
C PRO A 31 -10.38 16.48 21.69
N GLN A 32 -10.21 15.20 21.99
CA GLN A 32 -8.96 14.49 21.72
C GLN A 32 -8.95 14.15 20.23
N SER A 33 -8.10 14.83 19.48
CA SER A 33 -7.81 14.47 18.09
C SER A 33 -6.76 13.37 18.07
N ALA A 34 -7.07 12.23 17.45
CA ALA A 34 -6.06 11.23 17.11
C ALA A 34 -5.31 11.66 15.83
N LYS A 35 -3.99 11.49 15.79
CA LYS A 35 -3.24 11.66 14.54
C LYS A 35 -3.29 10.36 13.74
N PHE A 36 -3.40 10.50 12.43
CA PHE A 36 -3.39 9.38 11.49
C PHE A 36 -2.32 9.63 10.44
N SER A 37 -1.42 8.67 10.25
CA SER A 37 -0.45 8.65 9.15
C SER A 37 -0.64 7.37 8.34
N LEU A 38 -0.49 7.49 7.02
CA LEU A 38 -0.62 6.37 6.09
C LEU A 38 0.56 6.37 5.13
N GLY A 39 1.41 5.34 5.26
CA GLY A 39 2.42 5.00 4.27
C GLY A 39 1.86 4.08 3.19
N VAL A 40 2.59 3.95 2.09
CA VAL A 40 2.33 2.97 1.02
C VAL A 40 3.59 2.13 0.84
N SER A 41 3.42 0.82 0.69
CA SER A 41 4.50 -0.14 0.49
C SER A 41 4.06 -1.25 -0.47
N ASP A 42 5.02 -1.84 -1.17
CA ASP A 42 4.81 -2.98 -2.07
C ASP A 42 6.07 -3.85 -2.18
N ALA A 43 5.88 -5.10 -2.61
CA ALA A 43 6.95 -6.00 -2.98
C ALA A 43 7.24 -5.95 -4.49
N PRO A 44 8.53 -6.03 -4.92
CA PRO A 44 8.88 -5.95 -6.33
C PRO A 44 8.14 -6.99 -7.18
N VAL A 45 7.65 -6.54 -8.33
CA VAL A 45 7.00 -7.37 -9.35
C VAL A 45 7.86 -7.44 -10.61
N SER A 46 7.96 -8.62 -11.21
CA SER A 46 8.74 -8.83 -12.44
C SER A 46 7.96 -8.43 -13.68
N GLY A 47 8.64 -7.84 -14.67
CA GLY A 47 8.09 -7.56 -15.99
C GLY A 47 7.28 -6.27 -16.10
N LEU A 48 7.20 -5.49 -15.02
CA LEU A 48 6.62 -4.16 -14.99
C LEU A 48 7.67 -3.17 -14.52
N ARG A 49 7.78 -2.07 -15.26
CA ARG A 49 8.63 -0.93 -14.92
C ARG A 49 7.97 0.00 -13.91
N GLU A 50 6.67 0.26 -14.07
CA GLU A 50 5.90 1.14 -13.18
C GLU A 50 4.52 0.56 -12.89
N VAL A 51 4.01 0.79 -11.69
CA VAL A 51 2.62 0.49 -11.31
C VAL A 51 2.03 1.73 -10.66
N ASN A 52 1.29 2.49 -11.47
CA ASN A 52 0.69 3.76 -11.10
C ASN A 52 -0.74 3.53 -10.63
N VAL A 53 -1.01 3.88 -9.38
CA VAL A 53 -2.34 3.73 -8.80
C VAL A 53 -2.90 5.07 -8.34
N VAL A 54 -4.11 5.34 -8.81
CA VAL A 54 -4.90 6.52 -8.46
C VAL A 54 -6.11 6.08 -7.65
N PHE A 55 -6.26 6.67 -6.47
CA PHE A 55 -7.45 6.49 -5.64
C PHE A 55 -8.19 7.82 -5.55
N ASN A 56 -9.51 7.77 -5.57
CA ASN A 56 -10.36 8.95 -5.34
C ASN A 56 -10.66 9.13 -3.85
N SER A 57 -10.72 8.02 -3.11
CA SER A 57 -10.97 7.99 -1.69
C SER A 57 -10.45 6.70 -1.05
N ILE A 58 -10.16 6.79 0.24
CA ILE A 58 -9.86 5.65 1.11
C ILE A 58 -10.96 5.59 2.16
N THR A 59 -11.63 4.45 2.26
CA THR A 59 -12.64 4.21 3.28
C THR A 59 -12.14 3.21 4.30
N LEU A 60 -12.17 3.62 5.55
CA LEU A 60 -11.82 2.83 6.72
C LEU A 60 -13.11 2.42 7.44
N ARG A 61 -13.44 1.13 7.43
CA ARG A 61 -14.56 0.55 8.19
C ARG A 61 -14.13 -0.04 9.54
N GLN A 62 -14.60 0.55 10.63
CA GLN A 62 -14.35 0.02 11.98
C GLN A 62 -15.36 -1.08 12.32
N ALA A 63 -14.87 -2.31 12.49
CA ALA A 63 -15.70 -3.51 12.61
C ALA A 63 -16.60 -3.52 13.86
N GLU A 64 -16.18 -2.91 14.97
CA GLU A 64 -16.92 -2.96 16.25
C GLU A 64 -18.02 -1.89 16.35
N VAL A 65 -17.86 -0.74 15.69
CA VAL A 65 -18.76 0.42 15.81
C VAL A 65 -19.65 0.58 14.58
N GLY A 66 -19.30 -0.07 13.46
CA GLY A 66 -20.04 0.05 12.19
C GLY A 66 -19.95 1.45 11.58
N GLN A 67 -18.95 2.24 11.96
CA GLN A 67 -18.69 3.57 11.42
C GLN A 67 -17.68 3.46 10.28
N ASP A 68 -18.05 4.04 9.13
CA ASP A 68 -17.15 4.24 8.00
C ASP A 68 -16.56 5.65 8.09
N ILE A 69 -15.24 5.74 7.99
CA ILE A 69 -14.51 6.99 7.87
C ILE A 69 -13.92 7.04 6.47
N THR A 70 -14.34 8.02 5.66
CA THR A 70 -13.87 8.17 4.29
C THR A 70 -13.03 9.43 4.16
N PHE A 71 -11.85 9.28 3.58
CA PHE A 71 -10.94 10.37 3.23
C PHE A 71 -10.91 10.51 1.71
N ALA A 72 -11.02 11.74 1.22
CA ALA A 72 -10.70 12.05 -0.16
C ALA A 72 -9.17 12.17 -0.28
N THR A 73 -8.59 11.47 -1.25
CA THR A 73 -7.17 11.57 -1.61
C THR A 73 -7.02 12.68 -2.63
N ARG A 74 -6.28 13.75 -2.32
CA ARG A 74 -6.13 14.92 -3.20
C ARG A 74 -4.69 15.40 -3.25
N GLU A 75 -4.30 15.90 -4.42
CA GLU A 75 -3.00 16.54 -4.61
C GLU A 75 -2.89 17.79 -3.72
N ALA A 76 -1.68 18.07 -3.22
CA ALA A 76 -1.43 19.20 -2.32
C ALA A 76 -1.53 20.56 -3.03
N ASP A 77 -1.28 20.61 -4.34
CA ASP A 77 -1.31 21.81 -5.17
C ASP A 77 -2.63 21.97 -5.96
N ASP A 78 -3.41 20.90 -6.12
CA ASP A 78 -4.72 20.91 -6.78
C ASP A 78 -5.73 19.95 -6.12
N GLU A 79 -6.55 20.48 -5.21
CA GLU A 79 -7.60 19.71 -4.49
C GLU A 79 -8.70 19.14 -5.40
N SER A 80 -8.72 19.46 -6.70
CA SER A 80 -9.66 18.87 -7.65
C SER A 80 -9.18 17.53 -8.22
N LYS A 81 -7.89 17.23 -8.06
CA LYS A 81 -7.25 16.02 -8.60
C LYS A 81 -6.96 14.99 -7.52
N PRO A 82 -7.12 13.70 -7.82
CA PRO A 82 -6.72 12.64 -6.90
C PRO A 82 -5.20 12.51 -6.82
N GLU A 83 -4.69 12.15 -5.64
CA GLU A 83 -3.27 11.80 -5.47
C GLU A 83 -2.96 10.51 -6.26
N MET A 84 -1.91 10.55 -7.09
CA MET A 84 -1.35 9.38 -7.77
C MET A 84 -0.12 8.89 -7.04
N VAL A 85 -0.01 7.57 -6.90
CA VAL A 85 1.09 6.91 -6.24
C VAL A 85 1.66 5.87 -7.20
N ASN A 86 2.92 6.01 -7.62
CA ASN A 86 3.65 4.91 -8.24
C ASN A 86 4.15 3.98 -7.14
N LEU A 87 3.63 2.75 -7.14
CA LEU A 87 3.97 1.75 -6.13
C LEU A 87 5.42 1.28 -6.28
N LEU A 88 6.00 1.35 -7.49
CA LEU A 88 7.39 0.97 -7.73
C LEU A 88 8.37 2.10 -7.36
N ASP A 89 7.94 3.37 -7.38
CA ASP A 89 8.78 4.51 -6.95
C ASP A 89 8.90 4.67 -5.44
N TYR A 90 8.33 3.76 -4.66
CA TYR A 90 8.79 3.55 -3.30
C TYR A 90 10.21 2.94 -3.25
N THR A 91 10.90 2.87 -4.41
CA THR A 91 12.37 2.84 -4.58
C THR A 91 13.02 4.10 -5.19
N GLY A 92 12.29 5.11 -5.69
CA GLY A 92 12.77 6.48 -6.00
C GLY A 92 12.52 7.02 -7.43
N ASP A 93 12.14 8.31 -7.49
CA ASP A 93 11.93 9.26 -8.62
C ASP A 93 10.49 9.51 -9.15
N GLU A 94 10.30 10.61 -9.90
CA GLU A 94 9.04 11.37 -10.05
C GLU A 94 8.15 11.02 -11.26
N ASN A 95 6.82 11.12 -11.11
CA ASN A 95 5.81 10.77 -12.13
C ASN A 95 4.98 11.96 -12.67
N ASP A 96 4.61 11.82 -13.94
CA ASP A 96 3.65 12.64 -14.69
C ASP A 96 2.19 12.18 -14.41
N LEU A 97 1.37 13.12 -13.94
CA LEU A 97 0.06 12.90 -13.29
C LEU A 97 -1.14 12.87 -14.25
N THR A 98 -0.95 12.70 -15.56
CA THR A 98 -2.05 12.86 -16.52
C THR A 98 -2.86 11.59 -16.83
N MET A 99 -2.62 10.47 -16.15
CA MET A 99 -3.26 9.18 -16.47
C MET A 99 -3.95 8.50 -15.28
N THR A 100 -5.15 7.97 -15.51
CA THR A 100 -5.82 6.99 -14.65
C THR A 100 -4.88 5.84 -14.25
N SER A 101 -5.17 5.09 -13.18
CA SER A 101 -4.39 3.92 -12.76
C SER A 101 -3.95 3.06 -13.96
N HIS A 102 -2.66 2.74 -14.04
CA HIS A 102 -2.06 2.02 -15.16
C HIS A 102 -0.79 1.29 -14.74
N VAL A 103 -0.37 0.34 -15.58
CA VAL A 103 0.96 -0.29 -15.48
C VAL A 103 1.79 0.05 -16.71
N VAL A 104 3.09 0.13 -16.52
CA VAL A 104 4.07 0.33 -17.59
C VAL A 104 4.95 -0.92 -17.64
N TYR A 105 5.03 -1.56 -18.80
CA TYR A 105 5.89 -2.72 -19.01
C TYR A 105 7.34 -2.30 -19.29
N GLU A 106 8.26 -3.25 -19.20
CA GLU A 106 9.69 -3.02 -19.48
C GLU A 106 9.94 -2.48 -20.91
N ASP A 107 9.15 -2.92 -21.88
CA ASP A 107 9.21 -2.44 -23.27
C ASP A 107 8.60 -1.03 -23.45
N GLY A 108 8.06 -0.44 -22.37
CA GLY A 108 7.42 0.86 -22.34
C GLY A 108 5.97 0.88 -22.83
N SER A 109 5.39 -0.27 -23.17
CA SER A 109 3.95 -0.35 -23.41
C SER A 109 3.17 -0.08 -22.12
N ILE A 110 1.94 0.39 -22.26
CA ILE A 110 1.08 0.80 -21.14
C ILE A 110 -0.23 0.01 -21.21
N ALA A 111 -0.68 -0.50 -20.07
CA ALA A 111 -2.01 -1.09 -19.93
C ALA A 111 -2.80 -0.41 -18.79
N PRO A 112 -4.12 -0.20 -18.97
CA PRO A 112 -4.98 0.29 -17.89
C PRO A 112 -4.97 -0.65 -16.68
N LEU A 113 -4.92 -0.09 -15.48
CA LEU A 113 -5.03 -0.83 -14.22
C LEU A 113 -6.38 -0.54 -13.58
N VAL A 114 -7.21 -1.56 -13.48
CA VAL A 114 -8.50 -1.50 -12.84
C VAL A 114 -8.36 -1.87 -11.37
N VAL A 115 -8.59 -0.87 -10.51
CA VAL A 115 -8.70 -1.03 -9.06
C VAL A 115 -10.17 -1.03 -8.66
N LYS A 116 -10.59 -2.04 -7.90
CA LYS A 116 -11.96 -2.17 -7.40
C LYS A 116 -11.98 -2.28 -5.88
N ARG A 117 -13.05 -1.77 -5.27
CA ARG A 117 -13.35 -1.99 -3.85
C ARG A 117 -13.63 -3.48 -3.57
N LYS A 118 -13.58 -3.86 -2.29
CA LYS A 118 -13.78 -5.22 -1.76
C LYS A 118 -15.15 -5.88 -2.06
N GLY A 119 -16.05 -5.21 -2.78
CA GLY A 119 -17.33 -5.77 -3.30
C GLY A 119 -17.40 -5.90 -4.82
N ASN A 120 -16.30 -5.62 -5.56
CA ASN A 120 -16.27 -5.45 -7.02
C ASN A 120 -17.16 -4.28 -7.54
N ASP A 121 -17.58 -3.39 -6.66
CA ASP A 121 -18.32 -2.16 -6.95
C ASP A 121 -17.45 -0.93 -6.64
N GLY A 122 -17.55 0.16 -7.40
CA GLY A 122 -16.68 1.34 -7.20
C GLY A 122 -15.27 1.17 -7.78
N ILE A 123 -14.96 1.95 -8.81
CA ILE A 123 -13.66 1.99 -9.49
C ILE A 123 -12.81 3.10 -8.86
N GLY A 124 -11.54 2.82 -8.58
CA GLY A 124 -10.63 3.79 -7.96
C GLY A 124 -10.90 4.04 -6.48
N GLU A 125 -11.53 3.07 -5.80
CA GLU A 125 -11.81 3.10 -4.36
C GLU A 125 -11.13 1.92 -3.68
N ILE A 126 -10.44 2.19 -2.57
CA ILE A 126 -9.97 1.17 -1.63
C ILE A 126 -10.83 1.24 -0.37
N GLN A 127 -11.35 0.07 0.04
CA GLN A 127 -11.97 -0.11 1.35
C GLN A 127 -11.14 -1.08 2.17
N LEU A 128 -10.73 -0.63 3.34
CA LEU A 128 -9.97 -1.40 4.32
C LEU A 128 -10.86 -1.66 5.53
N ASP A 129 -10.86 -2.91 5.99
CA ASP A 129 -11.63 -3.34 7.15
C ASP A 129 -10.67 -3.80 8.26
N GLY A 130 -11.15 -3.81 9.49
CA GLY A 130 -10.47 -4.53 10.58
C GLY A 130 -9.31 -3.78 11.22
N PHE A 131 -9.37 -2.45 11.28
CA PHE A 131 -8.45 -1.63 12.07
C PHE A 131 -9.14 -1.13 13.35
N THR A 132 -8.31 -0.78 14.32
CA THR A 132 -8.71 -0.10 15.57
C THR A 132 -7.94 1.21 15.63
N LEU A 133 -8.66 2.33 15.82
CA LEU A 133 -8.02 3.62 16.07
C LEU A 133 -7.72 3.76 17.57
N ASN A 134 -6.47 4.10 17.87
CA ASN A 134 -6.01 4.48 19.18
C ASN A 134 -6.32 5.97 19.45
N GLN A 135 -6.43 6.33 20.72
CA GLN A 135 -6.64 7.72 21.16
C GLN A 135 -5.43 8.64 20.91
N ALA A 136 -4.28 8.07 20.52
CA ALA A 136 -3.02 8.78 20.29
C ALA A 136 -2.63 8.75 18.80
N ASP A 137 -1.35 8.55 18.51
CA ASP A 137 -0.86 8.43 17.14
C ASP A 137 -1.24 7.06 16.55
N ASN A 138 -1.66 7.09 15.28
CA ASN A 138 -2.04 5.92 14.51
C ASN A 138 -1.21 5.91 13.24
N ASP A 139 -0.16 5.08 13.22
CA ASP A 139 0.74 4.95 12.09
C ASP A 139 0.46 3.64 11.37
N PHE A 140 0.00 3.74 10.12
CA PHE A 140 -0.34 2.59 9.31
C PHE A 140 0.44 2.57 8.00
N VAL A 141 0.65 1.37 7.45
CA VAL A 141 1.15 1.17 6.09
C VAL A 141 0.12 0.42 5.27
N LEU A 142 -0.21 0.96 4.10
CA LEU A 142 -0.99 0.29 3.08
C LEU A 142 -0.04 -0.61 2.28
N GLU A 143 -0.06 -1.90 2.56
CA GLU A 143 0.75 -2.89 1.85
C GLU A 143 -0.01 -3.43 0.64
N PHE A 144 0.62 -3.30 -0.52
CA PHE A 144 0.24 -3.98 -1.73
C PHE A 144 1.07 -5.26 -1.85
N ASP A 145 0.44 -6.39 -2.16
CA ASP A 145 1.13 -7.62 -2.56
C ASP A 145 0.99 -7.75 -4.07
N LEU A 146 1.63 -6.85 -4.84
CA LEU A 146 1.42 -6.76 -6.28
C LEU A 146 1.72 -8.10 -6.98
N LYS A 147 2.76 -8.82 -6.55
CA LYS A 147 3.14 -10.14 -7.09
C LYS A 147 1.98 -11.14 -7.09
N LYS A 148 1.13 -11.16 -6.05
CA LYS A 148 -0.02 -12.09 -5.98
C LYS A 148 -1.34 -11.49 -6.45
N SER A 149 -1.38 -10.17 -6.58
CA SER A 149 -2.63 -9.42 -6.63
C SER A 149 -2.91 -8.79 -7.97
N LEU A 150 -1.88 -8.55 -8.79
CA LEU A 150 -2.06 -8.21 -10.19
C LEU A 150 -2.55 -9.42 -10.97
N VAL A 151 -3.49 -9.18 -11.88
CA VAL A 151 -4.05 -10.17 -12.79
C VAL A 151 -4.01 -9.60 -14.19
N ASP A 152 -3.30 -10.30 -15.06
CA ASP A 152 -3.29 -10.09 -16.50
C ASP A 152 -4.16 -11.17 -17.18
N PRO A 153 -5.45 -10.89 -17.45
CA PRO A 153 -6.34 -11.83 -18.12
C PRO A 153 -6.10 -11.88 -19.63
N GLN A 154 -5.93 -13.09 -20.16
CA GLN A 154 -5.66 -13.37 -21.60
C GLN A 154 -6.70 -12.82 -22.61
N ASN A 155 -7.85 -12.30 -22.17
CA ASN A 155 -8.95 -11.84 -23.04
C ASN A 155 -9.35 -10.38 -22.76
N SER A 156 -8.46 -9.58 -22.18
CA SER A 156 -8.70 -8.16 -21.93
C SER A 156 -7.39 -7.40 -21.98
N ASP A 157 -7.45 -6.16 -22.45
CA ASP A 157 -6.32 -5.24 -22.44
C ASP A 157 -6.16 -4.54 -21.07
N GLU A 158 -7.04 -4.86 -20.10
CA GLU A 158 -7.04 -4.31 -18.74
C GLU A 158 -6.35 -5.25 -17.75
N ILE A 159 -5.51 -4.68 -16.90
CA ILE A 159 -4.91 -5.35 -15.74
C ILE A 159 -5.78 -5.10 -14.52
N PHE A 160 -5.92 -6.09 -13.65
CA PHE A 160 -6.74 -5.97 -12.44
C PHE A 160 -5.91 -6.08 -11.18
N LEU A 161 -6.10 -5.15 -10.25
CA LEU A 161 -5.62 -5.31 -8.87
C LEU A 161 -6.71 -5.98 -8.03
N LYS A 162 -6.44 -7.18 -7.51
CA LYS A 162 -7.36 -7.89 -6.61
C LYS A 162 -7.58 -7.07 -5.33
N PRO A 163 -8.82 -6.89 -4.86
CA PRO A 163 -9.08 -6.18 -3.60
C PRO A 163 -8.42 -6.83 -2.37
N ARG A 164 -8.18 -8.15 -2.40
CA ARG A 164 -7.50 -8.88 -1.31
C ARG A 164 -5.98 -8.69 -1.30
N GLY A 165 -5.45 -8.02 -2.32
CA GLY A 165 -4.04 -7.72 -2.46
C GLY A 165 -3.58 -6.49 -1.71
N VAL A 166 -4.53 -5.78 -1.09
CA VAL A 166 -4.27 -4.58 -0.34
C VAL A 166 -4.64 -4.85 1.10
N ARG A 167 -3.75 -4.51 2.02
CA ARG A 167 -3.97 -4.65 3.46
C ARG A 167 -3.45 -3.42 4.19
N LEU A 168 -4.01 -3.18 5.36
CA LEU A 168 -3.56 -2.13 6.26
C LEU A 168 -2.81 -2.78 7.41
N GLU A 169 -1.54 -2.40 7.59
CA GLU A 169 -0.69 -2.89 8.67
C GLU A 169 -0.49 -1.78 9.71
N ASN A 170 -0.63 -2.13 10.99
CA ASN A 170 -0.44 -1.19 12.11
C ASN A 170 1.03 -1.22 12.54
N LEU A 171 1.72 -0.10 12.41
CA LEU A 171 3.14 -0.01 12.79
C LEU A 171 3.34 -0.11 14.31
N ALA A 172 2.32 0.17 15.12
CA ALA A 172 2.42 -0.04 16.57
C ALA A 172 2.51 -1.52 16.99
N GLU A 173 2.12 -2.44 16.11
CA GLU A 173 2.17 -3.89 16.32
C GLU A 173 3.30 -4.55 15.51
N SER A 174 4.05 -3.77 14.75
CA SER A 174 5.12 -4.24 13.86
C SER A 174 6.48 -3.89 14.43
N GLU A 175 7.46 -4.75 14.20
CA GLU A 175 8.87 -4.51 14.54
C GLU A 175 9.70 -4.45 13.26
N ASP A 176 10.75 -3.63 13.28
CA ASP A 176 11.67 -3.51 12.15
C ASP A 176 12.72 -4.62 12.16
N ILE A 177 12.95 -5.20 10.98
CA ILE A 177 14.07 -6.10 10.75
C ILE A 177 14.98 -5.47 9.71
N GLU A 178 16.26 -5.34 10.06
CA GLU A 178 17.29 -4.83 9.16
C GLU A 178 18.42 -5.84 8.96
N GLY A 179 19.03 -5.79 7.78
CA GLY A 179 20.13 -6.67 7.41
C GLY A 179 20.69 -6.28 6.04
N THR A 180 21.86 -6.83 5.72
CA THR A 180 22.52 -6.61 4.43
C THR A 180 22.70 -7.94 3.71
N VAL A 181 22.37 -7.97 2.42
CA VAL A 181 22.72 -9.07 1.53
C VAL A 181 24.03 -8.70 0.84
N SER A 182 25.02 -9.60 0.81
CA SER A 182 26.31 -9.30 0.19
C SER A 182 26.22 -9.28 -1.34
N ASP A 183 26.84 -8.29 -2.00
CA ASP A 183 26.90 -8.20 -3.47
C ASP A 183 27.47 -9.47 -4.12
N ALA A 184 28.42 -10.14 -3.46
CA ALA A 184 28.98 -11.40 -3.95
C ALA A 184 27.93 -12.53 -4.01
N LEU A 185 27.00 -12.60 -3.05
CA LEU A 185 25.91 -13.59 -3.05
C LEU A 185 24.95 -13.33 -4.21
N ILE A 186 24.61 -12.05 -4.44
CA ILE A 186 23.77 -11.61 -5.55
C ILE A 186 24.41 -11.99 -6.89
N ALA A 187 25.67 -11.59 -7.11
CA ALA A 187 26.38 -11.88 -8.36
C ALA A 187 26.57 -13.39 -8.63
N ASN A 188 26.83 -14.18 -7.58
CA ASN A 188 26.92 -15.63 -7.71
C ASN A 188 25.56 -16.24 -8.09
N CYS A 189 24.47 -15.77 -7.48
CA CYS A 189 23.11 -16.21 -7.81
C CYS A 189 22.77 -15.98 -9.30
N GLU A 190 23.07 -14.79 -9.82
CA GLU A 190 22.85 -14.46 -11.24
C GLU A 190 23.71 -15.34 -12.17
N THR A 191 24.98 -15.56 -11.80
CA THR A 191 25.90 -16.40 -12.57
C THR A 191 25.43 -17.85 -12.64
N ASP A 192 25.01 -18.41 -11.51
CA ASP A 192 24.54 -19.79 -11.40
C ASP A 192 23.23 -20.02 -12.18
N ASN A 193 22.42 -18.96 -12.34
CA ASN A 193 21.12 -19.01 -13.01
C ASN A 193 21.09 -18.34 -14.39
N ILE A 194 22.25 -17.99 -14.96
CA ILE A 194 22.34 -17.26 -16.24
C ILE A 194 21.62 -17.97 -17.40
N ALA A 195 21.56 -19.30 -17.36
CA ALA A 195 20.87 -20.11 -18.37
C ALA A 195 19.34 -20.02 -18.29
N LEU A 196 18.78 -19.52 -17.17
CA LEU A 196 17.34 -19.32 -16.97
C LEU A 196 16.88 -17.91 -17.42
N ALA A 197 17.81 -16.98 -17.57
CA ALA A 197 17.50 -15.64 -18.03
C ALA A 197 17.13 -15.64 -19.52
N ALA A 198 16.12 -14.85 -19.90
CA ALA A 198 15.86 -14.53 -21.30
C ALA A 198 17.05 -13.78 -21.92
N ALA A 199 17.20 -13.82 -23.23
CA ALA A 199 18.33 -13.19 -23.94
C ALA A 199 18.45 -11.67 -23.70
N ASP A 200 17.34 -11.04 -23.33
CA ASP A 200 17.15 -9.64 -22.97
C ASP A 200 16.59 -9.47 -21.54
N GLY A 201 16.59 -10.53 -20.74
CA GLY A 201 16.06 -10.52 -19.38
C GLY A 201 17.02 -9.92 -18.36
N SER A 202 16.45 -9.35 -17.30
CA SER A 202 17.15 -8.92 -16.10
C SER A 202 16.87 -9.88 -14.93
N PHE A 203 17.77 -9.92 -13.95
CA PHE A 203 17.52 -10.62 -12.68
C PHE A 203 16.81 -9.69 -11.69
N ALA A 204 15.79 -10.22 -11.03
CA ALA A 204 15.17 -9.61 -9.87
C ALA A 204 15.44 -10.50 -8.65
N HIS A 205 15.84 -9.88 -7.53
CA HIS A 205 16.15 -10.59 -6.29
C HIS A 205 15.03 -10.40 -5.28
N ALA A 206 14.60 -11.49 -4.65
CA ALA A 206 13.61 -11.46 -3.57
C ALA A 206 14.21 -12.07 -2.30
N LEU A 207 13.93 -11.45 -1.15
CA LEU A 207 14.29 -11.97 0.15
C LEU A 207 13.03 -12.47 0.85
N TYR A 208 13.12 -13.67 1.44
CA TYR A 208 12.01 -14.25 2.18
C TYR A 208 12.43 -14.51 3.63
N LEU A 209 11.58 -14.12 4.58
CA LEU A 209 11.72 -14.48 5.99
C LEU A 209 10.82 -15.66 6.30
N TYR A 210 11.38 -16.67 6.97
CA TYR A 210 10.66 -17.85 7.44
C TYR A 210 10.93 -18.09 8.91
N SER A 211 9.96 -18.73 9.58
CA SER A 211 10.18 -19.25 10.92
C SER A 211 11.25 -20.36 10.90
N SER A 212 12.01 -20.47 11.99
CA SER A 212 13.18 -21.38 12.10
C SER A 212 12.87 -22.87 11.91
N ASP A 213 11.60 -23.26 11.99
CA ASP A 213 11.10 -24.61 11.79
C ASP A 213 10.77 -24.95 10.33
N VAL A 214 10.85 -23.99 9.41
CA VAL A 214 10.68 -24.23 7.97
C VAL A 214 11.91 -24.95 7.42
N ALA A 215 11.75 -26.24 7.11
CA ALA A 215 12.83 -27.09 6.61
C ALA A 215 13.20 -26.83 5.13
N ALA A 216 12.24 -26.36 4.33
CA ALA A 216 12.45 -25.92 2.96
C ALA A 216 11.37 -24.89 2.59
N PRO A 217 11.73 -23.70 2.11
CA PRO A 217 10.76 -22.75 1.59
C PRO A 217 10.16 -23.27 0.28
N LEU A 218 8.83 -23.15 0.15
CA LEU A 218 8.10 -23.38 -1.10
C LEU A 218 7.56 -22.03 -1.55
N ASP A 219 7.81 -21.67 -2.82
CA ASP A 219 7.19 -20.52 -3.49
C ASP A 219 5.70 -20.77 -3.78
#